data_AF-D3AIA0-F1
#
_entry.id   AF-D3AIA0-F1
#
_cell.length_a   1.000
_cell.length_b   1.000
_cell.length_c   1.000
_cell.angle_alpha   90.00
_cell.angle_beta   90.00
_cell.angle_gamma   90.00
#
_symmetry.space_group_name_H-M   'P 1'
#
loop_
_entity.id
_entity.type
_entity.pdbx_description
1 polymer ?
#
loop_
_entity_poly.entity_id
_entity_poly.type
_entity_poly.pdbx_seq_one_letter_code
_entity_poly.pdbx_strand_id
1 'polypeptide(L)'
;MERKPVVGITMGDPAGNGPEITVKALLHEDVYTWCRPVVIGDGRIMEEAVKVAGHPKVRIHRITDLSEARFEYGEIDVYHMDLIKLEQFHYGTVSPMCGKAAFECVKKVIELAMTGKVDATCTNALNKEAMNLGIASEGLHFDGHTEIYAAYTNTEKYTMMLAYHDLRVVHVSTHCSLREACDRVKKARVLDVIRIADRACKMLGIEKPRVAVAGLNPHAGENGLFGREEADEIYPAVEAAKLEGILAEGPFPSDSLFSKALGGWYDIVVAMYHDQGHIPLKTVGFVYDRAASSWKAVEGVNVTLGLPIIRTSVDHGTGFDQAGKGTSNELSLLNALEYAALMADTKMRQGAE
;
A
#
# COMPACT_ATOMS: atom_id res chain seq x y z
N MET A 1 -5.51 9.37 -27.64
CA MET A 1 -5.31 9.73 -26.22
C MET A 1 -5.17 8.43 -25.46
N GLU A 2 -4.05 8.20 -24.79
CA GLU A 2 -3.92 7.03 -23.90
C GLU A 2 -5.00 7.10 -22.82
N ARG A 3 -5.66 5.97 -22.58
CA ARG A 3 -6.73 5.86 -21.58
C ARG A 3 -6.08 5.76 -20.20
N LYS A 4 -6.18 6.82 -19.40
CA LYS A 4 -5.73 6.82 -17.99
C LYS A 4 -6.40 5.70 -17.18
N PRO A 5 -5.69 5.04 -16.26
CA PRO A 5 -6.26 3.98 -15.41
C PRO A 5 -7.34 4.53 -14.47
N VAL A 6 -8.37 3.74 -14.18
CA VAL A 6 -9.32 4.00 -13.09
C VAL A 6 -8.72 3.51 -11.78
N VAL A 7 -8.61 4.39 -10.78
CA VAL A 7 -8.11 4.03 -9.46
C VAL A 7 -9.25 4.13 -8.45
N GLY A 8 -9.63 2.99 -7.87
CA GLY A 8 -10.62 2.91 -6.81
C GLY A 8 -10.00 3.20 -5.45
N ILE A 9 -10.46 4.25 -4.78
CA ILE A 9 -9.95 4.72 -3.50
C ILE A 9 -10.91 4.32 -2.39
N THR A 10 -10.53 3.45 -1.46
CA THR A 10 -11.43 3.15 -0.33
C THR A 10 -11.44 4.32 0.65
N MET A 11 -12.62 4.68 1.15
CA MET A 11 -12.79 5.73 2.16
C MET A 11 -11.98 5.47 3.45
N GLY A 12 -11.72 4.19 3.76
CA GLY A 12 -11.12 3.78 5.03
C GLY A 12 -12.15 3.72 6.15
N ASP A 13 -11.69 3.81 7.40
CA ASP A 13 -12.58 3.98 8.55
C ASP A 13 -13.20 5.40 8.52
N PRO A 14 -14.54 5.54 8.41
CA PRO A 14 -15.16 6.85 8.35
C PRO A 14 -14.96 7.68 9.63
N ALA A 15 -14.71 7.06 10.79
CA ALA A 15 -14.38 7.77 12.03
C ALA A 15 -12.90 8.22 12.08
N GLY A 16 -12.08 7.78 11.13
CA GLY A 16 -10.68 8.19 10.97
C GLY A 16 -10.50 9.42 10.08
N ASN A 17 -9.24 9.69 9.76
CA ASN A 17 -8.83 10.81 8.91
C ASN A 17 -8.77 10.47 7.40
N GLY A 18 -9.04 9.22 7.01
CA GLY A 18 -9.05 8.79 5.60
C GLY A 18 -9.97 9.64 4.71
N PRO A 19 -11.22 9.94 5.12
CA PRO A 19 -12.11 10.81 4.34
C PRO A 19 -11.54 12.22 4.09
N GLU A 20 -11.03 12.91 5.12
CA GLU A 20 -10.48 14.27 4.98
C GLU A 20 -9.21 14.29 4.12
N ILE A 21 -8.35 13.29 4.27
CA ILE A 21 -7.13 13.12 3.47
C ILE A 21 -7.50 12.87 1.99
N THR A 22 -8.53 12.06 1.74
CA THR A 22 -8.99 11.77 0.38
C THR A 22 -9.48 13.03 -0.32
N VAL A 23 -10.26 13.86 0.36
CA VAL A 23 -10.71 15.14 -0.20
C VAL A 23 -9.51 16.01 -0.57
N LYS A 24 -8.54 16.16 0.34
CA LYS A 24 -7.34 16.97 0.08
C LYS A 24 -6.52 16.42 -1.08
N ALA A 25 -6.29 15.11 -1.13
CA ALA A 25 -5.57 14.47 -2.23
C ALA A 25 -6.22 14.73 -3.60
N LEU A 26 -7.55 14.63 -3.67
CA LEU A 26 -8.31 14.88 -4.90
C LEU A 26 -8.47 16.37 -5.26
N LEU A 27 -7.88 17.28 -4.48
CA LEU A 27 -7.75 18.69 -4.85
C LEU A 27 -6.44 19.01 -5.58
N HIS A 28 -5.53 18.04 -5.71
CA HIS A 28 -4.35 18.14 -6.55
C HIS A 28 -4.70 17.77 -7.99
N GLU A 29 -4.57 18.72 -8.91
CA GLU A 29 -4.86 18.51 -10.35
C GLU A 29 -4.02 17.36 -10.94
N ASP A 30 -2.80 17.17 -10.43
CA ASP A 30 -1.87 16.12 -10.87
C ASP A 30 -2.49 14.72 -10.75
N VAL A 31 -3.31 14.45 -9.72
CA VAL A 31 -4.00 13.15 -9.57
C VAL A 31 -4.84 12.82 -10.80
N TYR A 32 -5.51 13.82 -11.38
CA TYR A 32 -6.32 13.65 -12.58
C TYR A 32 -5.47 13.58 -13.84
N THR A 33 -4.18 13.94 -13.80
CA THR A 33 -3.24 13.65 -14.90
C THR A 33 -2.76 12.20 -14.85
N TRP A 34 -2.61 11.62 -13.66
CA TRP A 34 -2.16 10.24 -13.47
C TRP A 34 -3.27 9.21 -13.69
N CYS A 35 -4.47 9.49 -13.18
CA CYS A 35 -5.56 8.51 -13.18
C CYS A 35 -6.96 9.14 -13.33
N ARG A 36 -7.95 8.25 -13.33
CA ARG A 36 -9.39 8.54 -13.21
C ARG A 36 -9.82 8.08 -11.81
N PRO A 37 -9.76 8.95 -10.79
CA PRO A 37 -10.01 8.54 -9.41
C PRO A 37 -11.50 8.38 -9.13
N VAL A 38 -11.86 7.39 -8.30
CA VAL A 38 -13.22 7.22 -7.77
C VAL A 38 -13.15 6.72 -6.34
N VAL A 39 -13.91 7.34 -5.44
CA VAL A 39 -13.96 6.94 -4.03
C VAL A 39 -15.03 5.85 -3.84
N ILE A 40 -14.69 4.78 -3.14
CA ILE A 40 -15.62 3.72 -2.73
C ILE A 40 -15.97 3.93 -1.26
N GLY A 41 -17.23 4.28 -0.99
CA GLY A 41 -17.70 4.47 0.39
C GLY A 41 -19.02 5.20 0.52
N ASP A 42 -19.16 6.01 1.58
CA ASP A 42 -20.39 6.72 1.88
C ASP A 42 -20.29 8.20 1.46
N GLY A 43 -21.04 8.59 0.42
CA GLY A 43 -21.09 9.96 -0.06
C GLY A 43 -21.44 10.99 1.01
N ARG A 44 -22.24 10.64 2.02
CA ARG A 44 -22.57 11.55 3.12
C ARG A 44 -21.35 11.83 4.01
N ILE A 45 -20.52 10.81 4.26
CA ILE A 45 -19.27 11.00 5.02
C ILE A 45 -18.28 11.82 4.20
N MET A 46 -18.20 11.59 2.89
CA MET A 46 -17.35 12.39 2.02
C MET A 46 -17.81 13.86 1.96
N GLU A 47 -19.11 14.14 2.02
CA GLU A 47 -19.64 15.51 2.14
C GLU A 47 -19.26 16.18 3.46
N GLU A 48 -19.31 15.45 4.59
CA GLU A 48 -18.77 15.96 5.86
C GLU A 48 -17.26 16.19 5.78
N ALA A 49 -16.53 15.28 5.15
CA ALA A 49 -15.09 15.41 4.96
C ALA A 49 -14.70 16.63 4.14
N VAL A 50 -15.52 17.04 3.15
CA VAL A 50 -15.32 18.29 2.39
C VAL A 50 -15.38 19.52 3.30
N LYS A 51 -16.31 19.53 4.26
CA LYS A 51 -16.41 20.61 5.26
C LYS A 51 -15.20 20.62 6.18
N VAL A 52 -14.83 19.45 6.70
CA VAL A 52 -13.67 19.26 7.58
C VAL A 52 -12.36 19.69 6.91
N ALA A 53 -12.19 19.35 5.64
CA ALA A 53 -11.00 19.73 4.87
C ALA A 53 -10.95 21.25 4.55
N GLY A 54 -12.03 22.00 4.79
CA GLY A 54 -12.07 23.45 4.55
C GLY A 54 -12.32 23.85 3.10
N HIS A 55 -12.91 22.95 2.28
CA HIS A 55 -13.11 23.17 0.84
C HIS A 55 -14.59 23.09 0.42
N PRO A 56 -15.49 23.91 0.98
CA PRO A 56 -16.95 23.78 0.81
C PRO A 56 -17.47 23.96 -0.63
N LYS A 57 -16.61 24.36 -1.56
CA LYS A 57 -16.95 24.49 -3.00
C LYS A 57 -16.83 23.17 -3.75
N VAL A 58 -16.09 22.21 -3.21
CA VAL A 58 -15.95 20.86 -3.79
C VAL A 58 -17.30 20.15 -3.65
N ARG A 59 -17.75 19.54 -4.73
CA ARG A 59 -18.99 18.75 -4.72
C ARG A 59 -18.67 17.26 -4.69
N ILE A 60 -19.52 16.52 -4.00
CA ILE A 60 -19.55 15.07 -4.07
C ILE A 60 -20.59 14.66 -5.11
N HIS A 61 -20.14 13.97 -6.15
CA HIS A 61 -21.01 13.33 -7.13
C HIS A 61 -21.21 11.88 -6.73
N ARG A 62 -22.35 11.58 -6.11
CA ARG A 62 -22.70 10.23 -5.70
C ARG A 62 -23.15 9.43 -6.92
N ILE A 63 -22.47 8.32 -7.17
CA ILE A 63 -22.78 7.40 -8.27
C ILE A 63 -23.15 6.03 -7.73
N THR A 64 -23.91 5.26 -8.51
CA THR A 64 -24.27 3.86 -8.19
C THR A 64 -23.65 2.84 -9.14
N ASP A 65 -23.18 3.29 -10.30
CA ASP A 65 -22.35 2.51 -11.22
C ASP A 65 -21.20 3.38 -11.76
N LEU A 66 -20.06 2.75 -12.08
CA LEU A 66 -18.86 3.46 -12.55
C LEU A 66 -19.05 4.12 -13.93
N SER A 67 -20.05 3.73 -14.71
CA SER A 67 -20.40 4.41 -15.96
C SER A 67 -20.96 5.82 -15.77
N GLU A 68 -21.42 6.16 -14.56
CA GLU A 68 -21.90 7.50 -14.20
C GLU A 68 -20.76 8.45 -13.82
N ALA A 69 -19.56 7.92 -13.52
CA ALA A 69 -18.42 8.70 -13.06
C ALA A 69 -17.94 9.69 -14.13
N ARG A 70 -17.63 10.91 -13.71
CA ARG A 70 -17.15 11.98 -14.59
C ARG A 70 -15.63 11.98 -14.70
N PHE A 71 -14.95 11.64 -13.61
CA PHE A 71 -13.49 11.70 -13.47
C PHE A 71 -12.92 13.10 -13.78
N GLU A 72 -13.65 14.14 -13.40
CA GLU A 72 -13.31 15.53 -13.67
C GLU A 72 -12.80 16.23 -12.40
N TYR A 73 -11.76 17.05 -12.56
CA TYR A 73 -11.25 17.86 -11.45
C TYR A 73 -12.31 18.85 -10.95
N GLY A 74 -12.38 19.05 -9.63
CA GLY A 74 -13.32 19.95 -8.97
C GLY A 74 -14.63 19.30 -8.50
N GLU A 75 -14.89 18.05 -8.88
CA GLU A 75 -15.97 17.23 -8.37
C GLU A 75 -15.44 15.81 -8.05
N ILE A 76 -15.82 15.27 -6.90
CA ILE A 76 -15.33 13.96 -6.45
C ILE A 76 -16.42 12.93 -6.68
N ASP A 77 -16.17 11.97 -7.58
CA ASP A 77 -17.02 10.82 -7.78
C ASP A 77 -16.92 9.85 -6.58
N VAL A 78 -18.07 9.53 -5.98
CA VAL A 78 -18.17 8.57 -4.88
C VAL A 78 -19.16 7.47 -5.26
N TYR A 79 -18.66 6.25 -5.43
CA TYR A 79 -19.50 5.05 -5.50
C TYR A 79 -20.19 4.87 -4.14
N HIS A 80 -21.45 5.32 -4.07
CA HIS A 80 -22.17 5.48 -2.83
C HIS A 80 -22.78 4.17 -2.36
N MET A 81 -22.40 3.74 -1.15
CA MET A 81 -22.82 2.46 -0.57
C MET A 81 -23.80 2.57 0.61
N ASP A 82 -24.24 3.78 0.99
CA ASP A 82 -25.21 4.02 2.08
C ASP A 82 -24.89 3.23 3.38
N LEU A 83 -23.67 3.37 3.91
CA LEU A 83 -23.13 2.53 4.97
C LEU A 83 -23.27 3.11 6.39
N ILE A 84 -23.40 4.44 6.50
CA ILE A 84 -23.31 5.15 7.80
C ILE A 84 -24.60 5.85 8.17
N LYS A 85 -25.07 5.58 9.39
CA LYS A 85 -26.11 6.36 10.07
C LYS A 85 -25.48 7.59 10.71
N LEU A 86 -25.65 8.76 10.10
CA LEU A 86 -25.00 10.00 10.52
C LEU A 86 -25.33 10.41 11.95
N GLU A 87 -26.53 10.08 12.43
CA GLU A 87 -26.96 10.35 13.80
C GLU A 87 -26.21 9.53 14.87
N GLN A 88 -25.51 8.47 14.47
CA GLN A 88 -24.68 7.62 15.33
C GLN A 88 -23.19 7.80 15.07
N PHE A 89 -22.83 8.69 14.14
CA PHE A 89 -21.46 8.88 13.69
C PHE A 89 -20.69 9.83 14.61
N HIS A 90 -19.50 9.40 15.02
CA HIS A 90 -18.56 10.21 15.80
C HIS A 90 -17.15 10.01 15.27
N TYR A 91 -16.39 11.10 15.15
CA TYR A 91 -14.97 11.03 14.83
C TYR A 91 -14.16 10.47 15.99
N GLY A 92 -13.07 9.77 15.66
CA GLY A 92 -12.03 9.38 16.60
C GLY A 92 -12.41 8.27 17.58
N THR A 93 -13.53 7.57 17.36
CA THR A 93 -14.02 6.51 18.24
C THR A 93 -14.08 5.16 17.53
N VAL A 94 -13.74 4.10 18.26
CA VAL A 94 -13.92 2.73 17.78
C VAL A 94 -15.43 2.47 17.66
N SER A 95 -15.89 2.21 16.44
CA SER A 95 -17.30 1.98 16.11
C SER A 95 -17.46 0.75 15.23
N PRO A 96 -18.25 -0.27 15.65
CA PRO A 96 -18.54 -1.43 14.82
C PRO A 96 -19.17 -1.07 13.47
N MET A 97 -20.01 -0.03 13.44
CA MET A 97 -20.62 0.48 12.19
C MET A 97 -19.55 1.01 11.24
N CYS A 98 -18.63 1.85 11.73
CA CYS A 98 -17.56 2.43 10.93
C CYS A 98 -16.58 1.35 10.45
N GLY A 99 -16.23 0.41 11.33
CA GLY A 99 -15.39 -0.72 10.99
C GLY A 99 -16.00 -1.62 9.92
N LYS A 100 -17.30 -1.94 10.04
CA LYS A 100 -18.03 -2.69 9.00
C LYS A 100 -18.09 -1.92 7.69
N ALA A 101 -18.34 -0.61 7.73
CA ALA A 101 -18.34 0.22 6.53
C ALA A 101 -16.98 0.18 5.80
N ALA A 102 -15.87 0.31 6.53
CA ALA A 102 -14.52 0.22 5.96
C ALA A 102 -14.28 -1.14 5.28
N PHE A 103 -14.69 -2.23 5.93
CA PHE A 103 -14.60 -3.59 5.37
C PHE A 103 -15.41 -3.74 4.08
N GLU A 104 -16.67 -3.28 4.05
CA GLU A 104 -17.51 -3.34 2.85
C GLU A 104 -16.94 -2.50 1.70
N CYS A 105 -16.34 -1.34 1.98
CA CYS A 105 -15.64 -0.55 0.97
C CYS A 105 -14.48 -1.33 0.34
N VAL A 106 -13.68 -2.01 1.16
CA VAL A 106 -12.56 -2.85 0.70
C VAL A 106 -13.06 -4.01 -0.14
N LYS A 107 -14.07 -4.74 0.33
CA LYS A 107 -14.69 -5.84 -0.41
C LYS A 107 -15.25 -5.39 -1.76
N LYS A 108 -15.93 -4.23 -1.80
CA LYS A 108 -16.46 -3.65 -3.03
C LYS A 108 -15.35 -3.23 -4.00
N VAL A 109 -14.29 -2.57 -3.54
CA VAL A 109 -13.19 -2.19 -4.46
C VAL A 109 -12.46 -3.42 -5.02
N ILE A 110 -12.31 -4.48 -4.23
CA ILE A 110 -11.77 -5.77 -4.70
C ILE A 110 -12.66 -6.35 -5.79
N GLU A 111 -13.98 -6.41 -5.59
CA GLU A 111 -14.93 -6.88 -6.60
C GLU A 111 -14.82 -6.09 -7.91
N LEU A 112 -14.78 -4.75 -7.82
CA LEU A 112 -14.63 -3.88 -8.98
C LEU A 112 -13.30 -4.11 -9.71
N ALA A 113 -12.21 -4.38 -8.97
CA ALA A 113 -10.89 -4.63 -9.55
C ALA A 113 -10.82 -6.00 -10.23
N MET A 114 -11.36 -7.03 -9.57
CA MET A 114 -11.42 -8.40 -10.09
C MET A 114 -12.30 -8.50 -11.34
N THR A 115 -13.30 -7.64 -11.47
CA THR A 115 -14.17 -7.54 -12.66
C THR A 115 -13.64 -6.57 -13.72
N GLY A 116 -12.46 -5.97 -13.53
CA GLY A 116 -11.82 -5.06 -14.48
C GLY A 116 -12.53 -3.70 -14.62
N LYS A 117 -13.43 -3.34 -13.69
CA LYS A 117 -14.06 -2.01 -13.66
C LYS A 117 -13.14 -0.94 -13.07
N VAL A 118 -12.23 -1.32 -12.17
CA VAL A 118 -11.10 -0.47 -11.73
C VAL A 118 -9.77 -1.15 -12.05
N ASP A 119 -8.78 -0.38 -12.45
CA ASP A 119 -7.49 -0.87 -12.92
C ASP A 119 -6.49 -1.05 -11.76
N ALA A 120 -6.65 -0.25 -10.71
CA ALA A 120 -5.93 -0.37 -9.44
C ALA A 120 -6.79 0.07 -8.25
N THR A 121 -6.37 -0.35 -7.05
CA THR A 121 -7.00 0.04 -5.79
C THR A 121 -6.01 0.76 -4.90
N CYS A 122 -6.46 1.80 -4.20
CA CYS A 122 -5.68 2.56 -3.24
C CYS A 122 -6.46 2.66 -1.92
N THR A 123 -5.90 2.18 -0.81
CA THR A 123 -6.64 2.10 0.44
C THR A 123 -6.23 3.17 1.45
N ASN A 124 -7.21 3.88 2.00
CA ASN A 124 -7.03 4.58 3.27
C ASN A 124 -6.95 3.61 4.44
N ALA A 125 -6.51 4.09 5.60
CA ALA A 125 -6.40 3.28 6.81
C ALA A 125 -7.78 2.84 7.34
N LEU A 126 -7.82 1.64 7.93
CA LEU A 126 -8.94 1.13 8.72
C LEU A 126 -8.49 0.80 10.15
N ASN A 127 -9.41 0.86 11.11
CA ASN A 127 -9.13 0.44 12.47
C ASN A 127 -9.46 -1.06 12.62
N LYS A 128 -8.46 -1.87 12.98
CA LYS A 128 -8.60 -3.33 13.06
C LYS A 128 -9.60 -3.77 14.12
N GLU A 129 -9.65 -3.09 15.25
CA GLU A 129 -10.59 -3.39 16.35
C GLU A 129 -12.03 -3.09 15.91
N ALA A 130 -12.28 -1.87 15.41
CA ALA A 130 -13.58 -1.45 14.90
C ALA A 130 -14.08 -2.40 13.80
N MET A 131 -13.21 -2.75 12.85
CA MET A 131 -13.51 -3.67 11.77
C MET A 131 -13.93 -5.04 12.29
N ASN A 132 -13.10 -5.67 13.14
CA ASN A 132 -13.39 -6.99 13.67
C ASN A 132 -14.67 -7.00 14.54
N LEU A 133 -14.92 -5.95 15.31
CA LEU A 133 -16.21 -5.79 16.02
C LEU A 133 -17.39 -5.70 15.05
N GLY A 134 -17.22 -4.98 13.92
CA GLY A 134 -18.25 -4.79 12.91
C GLY A 134 -18.62 -6.05 12.12
N ILE A 135 -17.66 -6.93 11.87
CA ILE A 135 -17.84 -8.16 11.08
C ILE A 135 -17.99 -9.43 11.96
N ALA A 136 -17.91 -9.31 13.28
CA ALA A 136 -17.97 -10.45 14.20
C ALA A 136 -19.26 -11.29 14.03
N SER A 137 -20.40 -10.65 13.76
CA SER A 137 -21.67 -11.35 13.53
C SER A 137 -21.69 -12.23 12.27
N GLU A 138 -20.73 -12.03 11.37
CA GLU A 138 -20.56 -12.82 10.14
C GLU A 138 -19.55 -13.98 10.35
N GLY A 139 -18.99 -14.13 11.56
CA GLY A 139 -17.99 -15.15 11.88
C GLY A 139 -16.63 -14.88 11.25
N LEU A 140 -16.37 -13.64 10.83
CA LEU A 140 -15.13 -13.24 10.16
C LEU A 140 -14.14 -12.61 11.13
N HIS A 141 -12.85 -12.76 10.83
CA HIS A 141 -11.76 -12.11 11.55
C HIS A 141 -10.59 -11.86 10.59
N PHE A 142 -10.02 -10.65 10.61
CA PHE A 142 -8.89 -10.27 9.77
C PHE A 142 -7.87 -9.41 10.51
N ASP A 143 -6.59 -9.64 10.21
CA ASP A 143 -5.48 -8.86 10.76
C ASP A 143 -5.26 -7.51 10.07
N GLY A 144 -5.95 -7.25 8.96
CA GLY A 144 -5.90 -5.99 8.24
C GLY A 144 -6.21 -6.14 6.76
N HIS A 145 -5.91 -5.08 6.00
CA HIS A 145 -6.17 -5.04 4.56
C HIS A 145 -5.52 -6.19 3.79
N THR A 146 -4.26 -6.49 4.06
CA THR A 146 -3.50 -7.49 3.29
C THR A 146 -4.19 -8.85 3.31
N GLU A 147 -4.66 -9.28 4.49
CA GLU A 147 -5.35 -10.55 4.69
C GLU A 147 -6.77 -10.54 4.07
N ILE A 148 -7.47 -9.40 4.12
CA ILE A 148 -8.76 -9.24 3.42
C ILE A 148 -8.55 -9.40 1.92
N TYR A 149 -7.60 -8.68 1.33
CA TYR A 149 -7.30 -8.79 -0.09
C TYR A 149 -6.94 -10.23 -0.46
N ALA A 150 -6.00 -10.85 0.26
CA ALA A 150 -5.60 -12.24 0.00
C ALA A 150 -6.78 -13.22 0.03
N ALA A 151 -7.68 -13.09 1.02
CA ALA A 151 -8.87 -13.93 1.13
C ALA A 151 -9.84 -13.73 -0.04
N TYR A 152 -10.15 -12.48 -0.38
CA TYR A 152 -11.12 -12.16 -1.44
C TYR A 152 -10.57 -12.26 -2.86
N THR A 153 -9.24 -12.34 -3.03
CA THR A 153 -8.58 -12.62 -4.31
C THR A 153 -8.05 -14.05 -4.43
N ASN A 154 -8.33 -14.92 -3.45
CA ASN A 154 -7.82 -16.30 -3.36
C ASN A 154 -6.30 -16.39 -3.59
N THR A 155 -5.53 -15.49 -2.96
CA THR A 155 -4.09 -15.39 -3.15
C THR A 155 -3.31 -15.94 -1.96
N GLU A 156 -2.59 -17.03 -2.18
CA GLU A 156 -1.77 -17.66 -1.13
C GLU A 156 -0.39 -17.00 -0.97
N LYS A 157 0.19 -16.51 -2.08
CA LYS A 157 1.56 -15.97 -2.10
C LYS A 157 1.54 -14.49 -2.38
N TYR A 158 1.72 -13.71 -1.31
CA TYR A 158 1.88 -12.26 -1.39
C TYR A 158 3.06 -11.79 -0.53
N THR A 159 3.46 -10.54 -0.76
CA THR A 159 4.40 -9.83 0.11
C THR A 159 4.10 -8.33 0.13
N MET A 160 4.66 -7.66 1.13
CA MET A 160 4.62 -6.21 1.29
C MET A 160 5.85 -5.59 0.64
N MET A 161 5.62 -4.62 -0.24
CA MET A 161 6.61 -3.62 -0.61
C MET A 161 6.35 -2.33 0.16
N LEU A 162 7.39 -1.77 0.73
CA LEU A 162 7.42 -0.37 1.15
C LEU A 162 8.21 0.44 0.14
N ALA A 163 7.77 1.66 -0.12
CA ALA A 163 8.48 2.58 -0.98
C ALA A 163 8.57 3.99 -0.38
N TYR A 164 9.74 4.60 -0.53
CA TYR A 164 9.98 6.03 -0.32
C TYR A 164 10.72 6.55 -1.55
N HIS A 165 10.00 7.24 -2.45
CA HIS A 165 10.47 7.54 -3.80
C HIS A 165 11.09 6.29 -4.46
N ASP A 166 12.35 6.36 -4.89
CA ASP A 166 13.04 5.25 -5.53
C ASP A 166 13.61 4.19 -4.58
N LEU A 167 13.57 4.41 -3.27
CA LEU A 167 13.93 3.39 -2.29
C LEU A 167 12.75 2.43 -2.08
N ARG A 168 12.86 1.23 -2.64
CA ARG A 168 11.83 0.18 -2.59
C ARG A 168 12.36 -1.04 -1.83
N VAL A 169 11.57 -1.57 -0.91
CA VAL A 169 11.95 -2.74 -0.10
C VAL A 169 10.80 -3.74 -0.02
N VAL A 170 11.05 -5.00 -0.38
CA VAL A 170 10.13 -6.13 -0.21
C VAL A 170 10.64 -7.10 0.83
N HIS A 171 9.71 -7.79 1.50
CA HIS A 171 10.02 -8.57 2.69
C HIS A 171 9.80 -10.07 2.49
N VAL A 172 10.75 -10.90 2.91
CA VAL A 172 10.58 -12.36 2.97
C VAL A 172 9.57 -12.73 4.06
N SER A 173 9.65 -12.07 5.21
CA SER A 173 8.72 -12.18 6.34
C SER A 173 8.35 -10.79 6.90
N THR A 174 7.13 -10.65 7.43
CA THR A 174 6.62 -9.40 8.01
C THR A 174 6.29 -9.58 9.50
N HIS A 175 5.01 -9.60 9.90
CA HIS A 175 4.56 -9.63 11.29
C HIS A 175 4.71 -11.04 11.90
N CYS A 176 5.92 -11.37 12.36
CA CYS A 176 6.22 -12.60 13.11
C CYS A 176 7.36 -12.34 14.10
N SER A 177 7.59 -13.26 15.04
CA SER A 177 8.74 -13.13 15.95
C SER A 177 10.05 -13.19 15.18
N LEU A 178 11.11 -12.52 15.65
CA LEU A 178 12.41 -12.54 14.96
C LEU A 178 12.97 -13.97 14.81
N ARG A 179 12.75 -14.85 15.79
CA ARG A 179 13.13 -16.27 15.70
C ARG A 179 12.44 -16.95 14.52
N GLU A 180 11.13 -16.78 14.42
CA GLU A 180 10.35 -17.34 13.33
C GLU A 180 10.73 -16.71 11.98
N ALA A 181 11.05 -15.42 11.96
CA ALA A 181 11.55 -14.74 10.76
C ALA A 181 12.83 -15.41 10.24
N CYS A 182 13.77 -15.77 11.12
CA CYS A 182 14.95 -16.55 10.74
C CYS A 182 14.57 -17.92 10.16
N ASP A 183 13.65 -18.66 10.80
CA ASP A 183 13.21 -19.98 10.34
C ASP A 183 12.51 -19.93 8.96
N ARG A 184 11.85 -18.80 8.65
CA ARG A 184 11.16 -18.56 7.37
C ARG A 184 12.10 -18.24 6.21
N VAL A 185 13.39 -17.97 6.45
CA VAL A 185 14.38 -17.75 5.40
C VAL A 185 14.72 -19.09 4.73
N LYS A 186 13.91 -19.43 3.74
CA LYS A 186 14.04 -20.65 2.94
C LYS A 186 14.18 -20.33 1.47
N LYS A 187 15.02 -21.08 0.75
CA LYS A 187 15.35 -20.88 -0.66
C LYS A 187 14.11 -20.62 -1.50
N ALA A 188 13.08 -21.45 -1.37
CA ALA A 188 11.84 -21.33 -2.12
C ALA A 188 11.12 -19.99 -1.86
N ARG A 189 11.03 -19.57 -0.59
CA ARG A 189 10.39 -18.31 -0.22
C ARG A 189 11.21 -17.11 -0.70
N VAL A 190 12.54 -17.13 -0.52
CA VAL A 190 13.43 -16.06 -0.97
C VAL A 190 13.33 -15.90 -2.49
N LEU A 191 13.38 -17.00 -3.24
CA LEU A 191 13.23 -16.99 -4.71
C LEU A 191 11.86 -16.42 -5.13
N ASP A 192 10.78 -16.85 -4.49
CA ASP A 192 9.45 -16.31 -4.77
C ASP A 192 9.38 -14.79 -4.54
N VAL A 193 10.03 -14.28 -3.49
CA VAL A 193 10.07 -12.84 -3.18
C VAL A 193 10.94 -12.07 -4.17
N ILE A 194 12.08 -12.62 -4.61
CA ILE A 194 12.90 -12.03 -5.67
C ILE A 194 12.09 -11.87 -6.96
N ARG A 195 11.34 -12.91 -7.37
CA ARG A 195 10.47 -12.87 -8.54
C ARG A 195 9.35 -11.84 -8.40
N ILE A 196 8.76 -11.71 -7.21
CA ILE A 196 7.75 -10.69 -6.93
C ILE A 196 8.36 -9.28 -7.02
N ALA A 197 9.59 -9.09 -6.50
CA ALA A 197 10.31 -7.83 -6.56
C ALA A 197 10.55 -7.38 -8.00
N ASP A 198 11.09 -8.27 -8.84
CA ASP A 198 11.35 -8.02 -10.25
C ASP A 198 10.06 -7.62 -11.00
N ARG A 199 8.97 -8.38 -10.83
CA ARG A 199 7.67 -8.05 -11.44
C ARG A 199 7.15 -6.69 -10.98
N ALA A 200 7.28 -6.36 -9.70
CA ALA A 200 6.81 -5.08 -9.18
C ALA A 200 7.55 -3.89 -9.82
N CYS A 201 8.88 -3.98 -9.95
CA CYS A 201 9.66 -2.96 -10.63
C CYS A 201 9.30 -2.84 -12.12
N LYS A 202 9.05 -3.96 -12.81
CA LYS A 202 8.56 -3.95 -14.19
C LYS A 202 7.20 -3.27 -14.31
N MET A 203 6.29 -3.48 -13.36
CA MET A 203 5.02 -2.75 -13.31
C MET A 203 5.21 -1.25 -13.04
N LEU A 204 6.31 -0.85 -12.39
CA LEU A 204 6.69 0.55 -12.22
C LEU A 204 7.43 1.13 -13.44
N GLY A 205 7.45 0.42 -14.58
CA GLY A 205 8.09 0.87 -15.82
C GLY A 205 9.59 0.60 -15.89
N ILE A 206 10.18 -0.15 -14.94
CA ILE A 206 11.60 -0.48 -14.96
C ILE A 206 11.79 -1.78 -15.75
N GLU A 207 12.21 -1.67 -17.02
CA GLU A 207 12.32 -2.83 -17.92
C GLU A 207 13.27 -3.92 -17.44
N LYS A 208 14.40 -3.52 -16.83
CA LYS A 208 15.46 -4.42 -16.34
C LYS A 208 15.81 -4.11 -14.88
N PRO A 209 14.97 -4.51 -13.91
CA PRO A 209 15.17 -4.20 -12.50
C PRO A 209 16.44 -4.84 -11.94
N ARG A 210 17.25 -4.06 -11.23
CA ARG A 210 18.37 -4.54 -10.42
C ARG A 210 17.86 -4.85 -9.02
N VAL A 211 17.76 -6.13 -8.70
CA VAL A 211 17.21 -6.62 -7.43
C VAL A 211 18.35 -6.96 -6.48
N ALA A 212 18.52 -6.19 -5.41
CA ALA A 212 19.49 -6.55 -4.37
C ALA A 212 18.86 -7.42 -3.29
N VAL A 213 19.57 -8.44 -2.83
CA VAL A 213 19.12 -9.34 -1.77
C VAL A 213 19.99 -9.15 -0.54
N ALA A 214 19.37 -8.87 0.61
CA ALA A 214 20.06 -8.74 1.89
C ALA A 214 20.48 -10.12 2.42
N GLY A 215 21.58 -10.19 3.18
CA GLY A 215 21.85 -11.31 4.08
C GLY A 215 20.90 -11.31 5.27
N LEU A 216 20.71 -12.46 5.91
CA LEU A 216 20.01 -12.56 7.18
C LEU A 216 20.95 -12.16 8.34
N ASN A 217 22.17 -12.66 8.29
CA ASN A 217 23.18 -12.52 9.32
C ASN A 217 24.03 -11.25 9.11
N PRO A 218 24.68 -10.74 10.18
CA PRO A 218 25.71 -9.71 10.05
C PRO A 218 26.72 -10.08 8.96
N HIS A 219 27.12 -9.09 8.16
CA HIS A 219 28.08 -9.26 7.07
C HIS A 219 27.70 -10.38 6.07
N ALA A 220 26.40 -10.67 5.91
CA ALA A 220 25.91 -11.77 5.09
C ALA A 220 26.59 -13.11 5.45
N GLY A 221 26.69 -13.39 6.75
CA GLY A 221 27.20 -14.65 7.30
C GLY A 221 28.72 -14.73 7.42
N GLU A 222 29.47 -13.76 6.88
CA GLU A 222 30.94 -13.70 6.94
C GLU A 222 31.60 -15.04 6.58
N ASN A 223 31.31 -15.55 5.38
CA ASN A 223 31.79 -16.85 4.88
C ASN A 223 31.44 -18.04 5.81
N GLY A 224 30.33 -17.96 6.53
CA GLY A 224 29.87 -19.02 7.43
C GLY A 224 30.22 -18.79 8.90
N LEU A 225 30.98 -17.75 9.24
CA LEU A 225 31.36 -17.45 10.63
C LEU A 225 30.18 -16.98 11.50
N PHE A 226 29.20 -16.30 10.91
CA PHE A 226 28.06 -15.71 11.63
C PHE A 226 26.71 -16.39 11.36
N GLY A 227 26.72 -17.54 10.69
CA GLY A 227 25.53 -18.28 10.29
C GLY A 227 25.71 -18.89 8.90
N ARG A 228 24.79 -19.76 8.49
CA ARG A 228 24.89 -20.45 7.19
C ARG A 228 23.69 -20.24 6.28
N GLU A 229 22.68 -19.52 6.73
CA GLU A 229 21.44 -19.26 6.01
C GLU A 229 21.73 -18.60 4.65
N GLU A 230 22.77 -17.78 4.54
CA GLU A 230 23.25 -17.25 3.27
C GLU A 230 23.68 -18.35 2.30
N ALA A 231 24.55 -19.27 2.73
CA ALA A 231 25.08 -20.32 1.88
C ALA A 231 24.03 -21.40 1.56
N ASP A 232 23.20 -21.75 2.55
CA ASP A 232 22.26 -22.85 2.47
C ASP A 232 20.95 -22.46 1.75
N GLU A 233 20.50 -21.20 1.88
CA GLU A 233 19.15 -20.79 1.47
C GLU A 233 19.15 -19.56 0.54
N ILE A 234 19.85 -18.47 0.90
CA ILE A 234 19.73 -17.18 0.19
C ILE A 234 20.53 -17.17 -1.12
N TYR A 235 21.82 -17.52 -1.10
CA TYR A 235 22.66 -17.57 -2.30
C TYR A 235 22.09 -18.54 -3.35
N PRO A 236 21.65 -19.76 -3.00
CA PRO A 236 20.96 -20.64 -3.95
C PRO A 236 19.68 -20.05 -4.55
N ALA A 237 18.97 -19.19 -3.84
CA ALA A 237 17.79 -18.50 -4.36
C ALA A 237 18.17 -17.38 -5.34
N VAL A 238 19.22 -16.61 -5.03
CA VAL A 238 19.77 -15.58 -5.93
C VAL A 238 20.25 -16.21 -7.25
N GLU A 239 21.01 -17.31 -7.18
CA GLU A 239 21.50 -18.00 -8.37
C GLU A 239 20.35 -18.58 -9.22
N ALA A 240 19.31 -19.12 -8.57
CA ALA A 240 18.11 -19.58 -9.28
C ALA A 240 17.39 -18.42 -10.00
N ALA A 241 17.27 -17.25 -9.37
CA ALA A 241 16.68 -16.07 -10.00
C ALA A 241 17.51 -15.57 -11.20
N LYS A 242 18.84 -15.60 -11.11
CA LYS A 242 19.73 -15.25 -12.24
C LYS A 242 19.54 -16.19 -13.44
N LEU A 243 19.37 -17.49 -13.19
CA LEU A 243 19.07 -18.46 -14.25
C LEU A 243 17.72 -18.18 -14.94
N GLU A 244 16.81 -17.49 -14.27
CA GLU A 244 15.53 -17.00 -14.84
C GLU A 244 15.66 -15.66 -15.56
N GLY A 245 16.88 -15.09 -15.64
CA GLY A 245 17.14 -13.81 -16.28
C GLY A 245 16.86 -12.58 -15.40
N ILE A 246 16.59 -12.76 -14.10
CA ILE A 246 16.43 -11.66 -13.16
C ILE A 246 17.83 -11.12 -12.80
N LEU A 247 18.02 -9.80 -12.85
CA LEU A 247 19.27 -9.16 -12.43
C LEU A 247 19.34 -9.08 -10.90
N ALA A 248 19.34 -10.24 -10.25
CA ALA A 248 19.43 -10.38 -8.81
C ALA A 248 20.89 -10.46 -8.35
N GLU A 249 21.24 -9.72 -7.32
CA GLU A 249 22.59 -9.71 -6.72
C GLU A 249 22.51 -9.83 -5.19
N GLY A 250 23.53 -10.48 -4.59
CA GLY A 250 23.62 -10.71 -3.15
C GLY A 250 23.94 -12.17 -2.80
N PRO A 251 23.79 -12.58 -1.52
CA PRO A 251 23.37 -11.75 -0.40
C PRO A 251 24.39 -10.66 -0.03
N PHE A 252 23.92 -9.47 0.33
CA PHE A 252 24.75 -8.35 0.77
C PHE A 252 24.63 -8.07 2.28
N PRO A 253 25.70 -7.58 2.94
CA PRO A 253 25.61 -7.00 4.27
C PRO A 253 24.58 -5.87 4.31
N SER A 254 23.57 -6.00 5.17
CA SER A 254 22.41 -5.09 5.21
C SER A 254 22.79 -3.65 5.53
N ASP A 255 23.72 -3.46 6.46
CA ASP A 255 24.25 -2.18 6.91
C ASP A 255 24.88 -1.34 5.78
N SER A 256 25.51 -1.99 4.80
CA SER A 256 26.04 -1.33 3.60
C SER A 256 25.01 -1.25 2.46
N LEU A 257 24.08 -2.19 2.39
CA LEU A 257 23.15 -2.35 1.27
C LEU A 257 22.19 -1.17 1.14
N PHE A 258 21.56 -0.74 2.24
CA PHE A 258 20.55 0.32 2.16
C PHE A 258 21.13 1.67 1.76
N SER A 259 22.40 1.95 2.11
CA SER A 259 23.12 3.13 1.62
C SER A 259 23.33 3.09 0.10
N LYS A 260 23.65 1.91 -0.46
CA LYS A 260 23.78 1.72 -1.93
C LYS A 260 22.43 1.83 -2.64
N ALA A 261 21.38 1.24 -2.06
CA ALA A 261 20.02 1.30 -2.60
C ALA A 261 19.52 2.76 -2.63
N LEU A 262 19.71 3.52 -1.54
CA LEU A 262 19.38 4.95 -1.50
C LEU A 262 20.19 5.76 -2.53
N GLY A 263 21.43 5.34 -2.82
CA GLY A 263 22.26 5.92 -3.88
C GLY A 263 21.91 5.48 -5.31
N GLY A 264 20.83 4.72 -5.52
CA GLY A 264 20.35 4.32 -6.86
C GLY A 264 21.11 3.15 -7.51
N TRP A 265 21.87 2.38 -6.72
CA TRP A 265 22.60 1.21 -7.24
C TRP A 265 21.67 0.06 -7.60
N TYR A 266 20.52 -0.01 -6.91
CA TYR A 266 19.51 -1.03 -7.06
C TYR A 266 18.13 -0.40 -7.09
N ASP A 267 17.21 -1.04 -7.81
CA ASP A 267 15.86 -0.51 -8.00
C ASP A 267 14.89 -1.01 -6.92
N ILE A 268 15.26 -2.13 -6.27
CA ILE A 268 14.51 -2.75 -5.16
C ILE A 268 15.43 -3.64 -4.31
N VAL A 269 15.15 -3.68 -3.00
CA VAL A 269 15.83 -4.54 -2.02
C VAL A 269 14.88 -5.63 -1.51
N VAL A 270 15.36 -6.87 -1.46
CA VAL A 270 14.73 -7.99 -0.76
C VAL A 270 15.31 -8.10 0.65
N ALA A 271 14.52 -7.72 1.64
CA ALA A 271 14.82 -7.85 3.07
C ALA A 271 14.29 -9.19 3.62
N MET A 272 15.04 -9.82 4.52
CA MET A 272 14.72 -11.11 5.13
C MET A 272 13.60 -11.00 6.19
N TYR A 273 13.52 -9.88 6.90
CA TYR A 273 12.52 -9.65 7.96
C TYR A 273 12.08 -8.18 8.02
N HIS A 274 10.98 -7.94 8.75
CA HIS A 274 10.32 -6.64 8.86
C HIS A 274 11.28 -5.48 9.18
N ASP A 275 11.94 -5.52 10.34
CA ASP A 275 12.76 -4.40 10.81
C ASP A 275 13.99 -4.13 9.93
N GLN A 276 14.51 -5.16 9.24
CA GLN A 276 15.62 -5.00 8.31
C GLN A 276 15.29 -4.01 7.19
N GLY A 277 14.05 -4.03 6.69
CA GLY A 277 13.58 -3.14 5.63
C GLY A 277 12.87 -1.88 6.14
N HIS A 278 12.13 -1.98 7.25
CA HIS A 278 11.35 -0.86 7.79
C HIS A 278 12.24 0.22 8.40
N ILE A 279 13.29 -0.15 9.15
CA ILE A 279 14.19 0.82 9.78
C ILE A 279 14.82 1.77 8.75
N PRO A 280 15.52 1.29 7.69
CA PRO A 280 16.17 2.19 6.75
C PRO A 280 15.17 3.09 6.01
N LEU A 281 14.01 2.55 5.62
CA LEU A 281 13.01 3.31 4.89
C LEU A 281 12.35 4.38 5.77
N LYS A 282 11.94 4.04 6.99
CA LYS A 282 11.34 5.02 7.91
C LYS A 282 12.34 6.07 8.39
N THR A 283 13.62 5.74 8.47
CA THR A 283 14.67 6.69 8.84
C THR A 283 14.77 7.84 7.82
N VAL A 284 14.51 7.59 6.54
CA VAL A 284 14.53 8.63 5.48
C VAL A 284 13.15 9.22 5.18
N GLY A 285 12.08 8.42 5.26
CA GLY A 285 10.73 8.87 4.93
C GLY A 285 9.98 9.58 6.06
N PHE A 286 10.38 9.37 7.32
CA PHE A 286 9.67 9.95 8.47
C PHE A 286 10.51 11.09 9.06
N VAL A 287 10.18 12.31 8.64
CA VAL A 287 10.95 13.50 9.04
C VAL A 287 10.40 14.03 10.36
N TYR A 288 11.21 13.96 11.41
CA TYR A 288 10.88 14.51 12.73
C TYR A 288 11.34 15.97 12.85
N ASP A 289 10.42 16.86 13.24
CA ASP A 289 10.76 18.23 13.63
C ASP A 289 11.30 18.24 15.06
N ARG A 290 12.62 18.40 15.18
CA ARG A 290 13.29 18.45 16.48
C ARG A 290 12.88 19.66 17.33
N ALA A 291 12.56 20.79 16.71
CA ALA A 291 12.20 22.01 17.45
C ALA A 291 10.75 21.93 17.95
N ALA A 292 9.84 21.43 17.12
CA ALA A 292 8.43 21.29 17.45
C ALA A 292 8.08 19.98 18.19
N SER A 293 9.06 19.10 18.42
CA SER A 293 8.88 17.77 19.02
C SER A 293 7.74 16.95 18.39
N SER A 294 7.57 17.06 17.08
CA SER A 294 6.45 16.47 16.33
C SER A 294 6.90 16.01 14.94
N TRP A 295 6.08 15.17 14.30
CA TRP A 295 6.35 14.74 12.93
C TRP A 295 6.16 15.89 11.95
N LYS A 296 7.18 16.18 11.13
CA LYS A 296 7.09 17.15 10.03
C LYS A 296 6.41 16.54 8.82
N ALA A 297 6.81 15.32 8.47
CA ALA A 297 6.27 14.57 7.34
C ALA A 297 6.36 13.07 7.61
N VAL A 298 5.34 12.34 7.16
CA VAL A 298 5.31 10.88 7.16
C VAL A 298 5.08 10.46 5.73
N GLU A 299 6.16 10.11 5.05
CA GLU A 299 6.15 9.71 3.65
C GLU A 299 6.45 8.22 3.53
N GLY A 300 5.64 7.55 2.72
CA GLY A 300 5.75 6.12 2.51
C GLY A 300 4.51 5.58 1.81
N VAL A 301 4.74 4.60 0.94
CA VAL A 301 3.68 3.84 0.27
C VAL A 301 3.84 2.37 0.65
N ASN A 302 2.72 1.74 1.00
CA ASN A 302 2.64 0.30 1.15
C ASN A 302 1.96 -0.28 -0.08
N VAL A 303 2.59 -1.26 -0.73
CA VAL A 303 2.02 -1.99 -1.87
C VAL A 303 1.96 -3.47 -1.53
N THR A 304 0.79 -4.08 -1.73
CA THR A 304 0.64 -5.52 -1.58
C THR A 304 0.88 -6.18 -2.93
N LEU A 305 2.00 -6.89 -3.03
CA LEU A 305 2.43 -7.55 -4.26
C LEU A 305 2.05 -9.03 -4.25
N GLY A 306 1.87 -9.60 -5.44
CA GLY A 306 1.49 -11.00 -5.64
C GLY A 306 -0.02 -11.22 -5.82
N LEU A 307 -0.84 -10.22 -5.51
CA LEU A 307 -2.27 -10.22 -5.82
C LEU A 307 -2.51 -10.16 -7.34
N PRO A 308 -3.66 -10.68 -7.84
CA PRO A 308 -4.04 -10.55 -9.25
C PRO A 308 -4.45 -9.11 -9.64
N ILE A 309 -4.68 -8.25 -8.64
CA ILE A 309 -5.05 -6.85 -8.77
C ILE A 309 -3.98 -5.95 -8.12
N ILE A 310 -3.91 -4.69 -8.54
CA ILE A 310 -2.98 -3.71 -7.97
C ILE A 310 -3.60 -3.13 -6.69
N ARG A 311 -2.82 -3.14 -5.61
CA ARG A 311 -3.21 -2.52 -4.33
C ARG A 311 -2.06 -1.71 -3.75
N THR A 312 -2.29 -0.41 -3.62
CA THR A 312 -1.45 0.52 -2.86
C THR A 312 -2.20 0.99 -1.61
N SER A 313 -1.48 1.59 -0.67
CA SER A 313 -2.01 2.03 0.61
C SER A 313 -1.12 3.09 1.21
N VAL A 314 -1.74 3.95 2.00
CA VAL A 314 -1.02 4.81 2.96
C VAL A 314 -0.23 3.97 3.96
N ASP A 315 0.85 4.53 4.53
CA ASP A 315 1.68 3.89 5.57
C ASP A 315 1.38 4.41 7.00
N HIS A 316 0.33 5.21 7.16
CA HIS A 316 -0.16 5.67 8.47
C HIS A 316 -1.44 4.95 8.90
N GLY A 317 -1.77 5.06 10.19
CA GLY A 317 -3.02 4.53 10.77
C GLY A 317 -4.22 5.45 10.54
N THR A 318 -5.34 5.17 11.22
CA THR A 318 -6.60 5.93 11.07
C THR A 318 -6.57 7.35 11.65
N GLY A 319 -5.54 7.71 12.41
CA GLY A 319 -5.37 9.05 12.98
C GLY A 319 -6.61 9.52 13.76
N PHE A 320 -7.17 8.66 14.62
CA PHE A 320 -8.39 8.98 15.40
C PHE A 320 -8.27 10.26 16.23
N ASP A 321 -7.07 10.59 16.70
CA ASP A 321 -6.77 11.83 17.40
C ASP A 321 -6.78 13.07 16.48
N GLN A 322 -6.63 12.89 15.16
CA GLN A 322 -6.64 13.97 14.15
C GLN A 322 -7.94 14.02 13.34
N ALA A 323 -8.73 12.96 13.34
CA ALA A 323 -9.96 12.84 12.57
C ALA A 323 -10.95 13.97 12.87
N GLY A 324 -11.49 14.58 11.80
CA GLY A 324 -12.49 15.65 11.92
C GLY A 324 -11.90 17.03 12.21
N LYS A 325 -10.56 17.15 12.30
CA LYS A 325 -9.87 18.43 12.53
C LYS A 325 -9.41 19.11 11.24
N GLY A 326 -9.35 18.37 10.12
CA GLY A 326 -8.84 18.90 8.86
C GLY A 326 -7.34 19.18 8.87
N THR A 327 -6.58 18.66 9.85
CA THR A 327 -5.14 18.88 10.00
C THR A 327 -4.27 17.76 9.44
N SER A 328 -4.86 16.60 9.12
CA SER A 328 -4.08 15.47 8.58
C SER A 328 -3.51 15.79 7.19
N ASN A 329 -2.31 15.27 6.90
CA ASN A 329 -1.59 15.46 5.65
C ASN A 329 -1.89 14.33 4.66
N GLU A 330 -2.14 14.68 3.39
CA GLU A 330 -2.50 13.78 2.30
C GLU A 330 -1.33 13.18 1.50
N LEU A 331 -0.09 13.55 1.79
CA LEU A 331 1.09 13.21 0.98
C LEU A 331 1.29 11.69 0.82
N SER A 332 1.07 10.89 1.87
CA SER A 332 1.15 9.43 1.77
C SER A 332 0.08 8.87 0.82
N LEU A 333 -1.13 9.46 0.79
CA LEU A 333 -2.18 9.05 -0.15
C LEU A 333 -1.84 9.47 -1.58
N LEU A 334 -1.31 10.69 -1.79
CA LEU A 334 -0.86 11.14 -3.11
C LEU A 334 0.20 10.20 -3.69
N ASN A 335 1.23 9.86 -2.90
CA ASN A 335 2.27 8.93 -3.30
C ASN A 335 1.68 7.53 -3.62
N ALA A 336 0.70 7.07 -2.83
CA ALA A 336 0.03 5.79 -3.07
C ALA A 336 -0.82 5.80 -4.36
N LEU A 337 -1.45 6.92 -4.69
CA LEU A 337 -2.20 7.11 -5.93
C LEU A 337 -1.28 7.15 -7.15
N GLU A 338 -0.15 7.84 -7.06
CA GLU A 338 0.87 7.87 -8.11
C GLU A 338 1.39 6.46 -8.42
N TYR A 339 1.75 5.69 -7.39
CA TYR A 339 2.14 4.28 -7.55
C TYR A 339 1.03 3.43 -8.18
N ALA A 340 -0.22 3.59 -7.72
CA ALA A 340 -1.35 2.83 -8.28
C ALA A 340 -1.56 3.15 -9.76
N ALA A 341 -1.48 4.43 -10.13
CA ALA A 341 -1.63 4.89 -11.50
C ALA A 341 -0.50 4.38 -12.39
N LEU A 342 0.76 4.53 -11.98
CA LEU A 342 1.93 4.07 -12.75
C LEU A 342 1.92 2.56 -12.98
N MET A 343 1.61 1.79 -11.94
CA MET A 343 1.51 0.32 -12.04
C MET A 343 0.37 -0.11 -12.96
N ALA A 344 -0.78 0.56 -12.89
CA ALA A 344 -1.93 0.25 -13.71
C ALA A 344 -1.70 0.62 -15.18
N ASP A 345 -1.16 1.80 -15.45
CA ASP A 345 -0.83 2.30 -16.78
C ASP A 345 0.14 1.36 -17.51
N THR A 346 1.21 0.93 -16.84
CA THR A 346 2.16 -0.04 -17.39
C THR A 346 1.50 -1.39 -17.70
N LYS A 347 0.66 -1.90 -16.78
CA LYS A 347 -0.08 -3.15 -17.00
C LYS A 347 -1.05 -3.04 -18.18
N MET A 348 -1.72 -1.90 -18.33
CA MET A 348 -2.65 -1.64 -19.44
C MET A 348 -1.92 -1.58 -20.78
N ARG A 349 -0.75 -0.95 -20.85
CA ARG A 349 0.08 -0.95 -22.07
C ARG A 349 0.53 -2.35 -22.45
N GLN A 350 1.01 -3.15 -21.50
CA GLN A 350 1.45 -4.53 -21.74
C GLN A 350 0.32 -5.49 -22.13
N GLY A 351 -0.92 -5.24 -21.70
CA GLY A 351 -2.08 -6.04 -22.08
C GLY A 351 -2.75 -5.62 -23.41
N ALA A 352 -2.34 -4.49 -23.97
CA ALA A 352 -2.84 -3.98 -25.25
C ALA A 352 -1.97 -4.39 -26.46
N GLU A 353 -0.79 -4.96 -26.20
CA GLU A 353 0.15 -5.54 -27.17
C GLU A 353 -0.11 -7.04 -27.42
#